data_AF-A0A1H1MQU7-F1
#
_entry.id   AF-A0A1H1MQU7-F1
#
_cell.length_a   1.000
_cell.length_b   1.000
_cell.length_c   1.000
_cell.angle_alpha   90.00
_cell.angle_beta   90.00
_cell.angle_gamma   90.00
#
_symmetry.space_group_name_H-M   'P 1'
#
loop_
_entity.id
_entity.type
_entity.pdbx_description
1 polymer ?
#
loop_
_entity_poly.entity_id
_entity_poly.type
_entity_poly.pdbx_seq_one_letter_code
_entity_poly.pdbx_strand_id
1 'polypeptide(L)'
;MSRLPPVLLLSCLLPAVALASFPIEIEINAEGLNISATSDDVSNVATVTVSNNGDTTAECEGTFVSGPERPFPRRTILEPGESTVLTQPFERAITLVRVTLNCKPK
;
A
#
# COMPACT_ATOMS: atom_id res chain seq x y z
N MET A 1 8.64 -37.28 -50.06
CA MET A 1 8.65 -37.37 -48.58
C MET A 1 9.62 -36.28 -48.13
N SER A 2 9.31 -35.25 -47.34
CA SER A 2 8.12 -34.86 -46.60
C SER A 2 8.17 -33.33 -46.48
N ARG A 3 7.04 -32.63 -46.66
CA ARG A 3 6.96 -31.17 -46.48
C ARG A 3 6.86 -30.88 -44.99
N LEU A 4 7.82 -30.16 -44.40
CA LEU A 4 7.68 -29.62 -43.05
C LEU A 4 6.82 -28.34 -43.10
N PRO A 5 5.75 -28.22 -42.30
CA PRO A 5 4.95 -27.01 -42.26
C PRO A 5 5.57 -25.96 -41.32
N PRO A 6 5.50 -24.65 -41.64
CA PRO A 6 5.94 -23.57 -40.78
C PRO A 6 4.77 -23.13 -39.90
N VAL A 7 4.25 -24.03 -39.06
CA VAL A 7 3.14 -23.71 -38.17
C VAL A 7 3.47 -24.28 -36.81
N LEU A 8 4.29 -23.56 -36.02
CA LEU A 8 4.25 -23.55 -34.55
C LEU A 8 5.36 -22.64 -33.97
N LEU A 9 5.28 -21.33 -34.21
CA LEU A 9 6.13 -20.35 -33.51
C LEU A 9 5.27 -19.16 -33.02
N LEU A 10 4.14 -19.47 -32.38
CA LEU A 10 3.30 -18.48 -31.73
C LEU A 10 2.89 -18.94 -30.32
N SER A 11 3.85 -19.42 -29.55
CA SER A 11 3.66 -19.75 -28.15
C SER A 11 4.08 -18.58 -27.26
N CYS A 12 3.09 -17.76 -26.92
CA CYS A 12 2.93 -17.05 -25.65
C CYS A 12 4.02 -16.05 -25.21
N LEU A 13 3.92 -14.81 -25.69
CA LEU A 13 4.29 -13.63 -24.91
C LEU A 13 3.24 -13.41 -23.82
N LEU A 14 3.25 -14.20 -22.74
CA LEU A 14 2.56 -13.77 -21.52
C LEU A 14 3.46 -12.73 -20.84
N PRO A 15 3.02 -11.46 -20.67
CA PRO A 15 3.70 -10.56 -19.78
C PRO A 15 3.59 -11.18 -18.38
N ALA A 16 4.73 -11.48 -17.76
CA ALA A 16 4.78 -11.84 -16.37
C ALA A 16 4.34 -10.60 -15.55
N VAL A 17 3.02 -10.45 -15.37
CA VAL A 17 2.47 -9.60 -14.31
C VAL A 17 2.92 -10.26 -13.01
N ALA A 18 4.09 -9.85 -12.53
CA ALA A 18 4.54 -10.12 -11.18
C ALA A 18 3.49 -9.47 -10.27
N LEU A 19 2.57 -10.30 -9.78
CA LEU A 19 1.69 -9.94 -8.68
C LEU A 19 2.61 -9.78 -7.46
N ALA A 20 3.21 -8.60 -7.31
CA ALA A 20 3.97 -8.26 -6.12
C ALA A 20 2.98 -8.27 -4.96
N SER A 21 2.94 -9.38 -4.23
CA SER A 21 2.30 -9.44 -2.92
C SER A 21 3.20 -8.65 -1.97
N PHE A 22 2.97 -7.34 -1.90
CA PHE A 22 3.65 -6.49 -0.93
C PHE A 22 3.27 -6.95 0.48
N PRO A 23 4.21 -7.02 1.42
CA PRO A 23 3.95 -7.51 2.77
C PRO A 23 3.13 -6.53 3.61
N ILE A 24 2.62 -5.45 3.02
CA ILE A 24 1.77 -4.46 3.68
C ILE A 24 0.48 -4.31 2.86
N GLU A 25 -0.64 -4.59 3.51
CA GLU A 25 -1.99 -4.38 2.96
C GLU A 25 -2.56 -3.10 3.55
N ILE A 26 -3.02 -2.17 2.71
CA ILE A 26 -3.65 -0.92 3.14
C ILE A 26 -5.16 -0.96 2.86
N GLU A 27 -5.96 -0.73 3.88
CA GLU A 27 -7.38 -0.44 3.80
C GLU A 27 -7.61 1.04 4.09
N ILE A 28 -8.24 1.76 3.16
CA ILE A 28 -8.48 3.21 3.27
C ILE A 28 -9.97 3.45 3.52
N ASN A 29 -10.28 4.09 4.65
CA ASN A 29 -11.61 4.56 5.01
C ASN A 29 -11.61 6.10 5.00
N ALA A 30 -12.02 6.68 3.88
CA ALA A 30 -11.94 8.13 3.63
C ALA A 30 -13.17 8.62 2.85
N GLU A 31 -14.37 8.29 3.32
CA GLU A 31 -15.61 8.67 2.63
C GLU A 31 -15.69 10.19 2.42
N GLY A 32 -15.85 10.61 1.16
CA GLY A 32 -15.93 12.01 0.77
C GLY A 32 -14.59 12.76 0.70
N LEU A 33 -13.46 12.10 0.98
CA LEU A 33 -12.12 12.67 0.82
C LEU A 33 -11.35 11.96 -0.30
N ASN A 34 -10.50 12.70 -1.01
CA ASN A 34 -9.60 12.12 -2.01
C ASN A 34 -8.22 11.83 -1.37
N ILE A 35 -8.11 10.68 -0.71
CA ILE A 35 -6.88 10.21 -0.06
C ILE A 35 -6.29 9.04 -0.86
N SER A 36 -4.98 9.09 -1.10
CA SER A 36 -4.22 7.94 -1.59
C SER A 36 -3.15 7.52 -0.60
N ALA A 37 -2.80 6.23 -0.62
CA ALA A 37 -1.70 5.73 0.19
C ALA A 37 -0.86 4.70 -0.57
N THR A 38 0.44 4.70 -0.32
CA THR A 38 1.38 3.67 -0.78
C THR A 38 2.18 3.16 0.40
N SER A 39 2.60 1.90 0.35
CA SER A 39 3.39 1.27 1.40
C SER A 39 4.76 0.84 0.91
N ASP A 40 5.74 0.88 1.81
CA ASP A 40 7.08 0.33 1.63
C ASP A 40 7.58 -0.20 2.98
N ASP A 41 8.62 -1.03 2.98
CA ASP A 41 9.23 -1.55 4.20
C ASP A 41 10.75 -1.60 4.11
N VAL A 42 11.39 -1.37 5.25
CA VAL A 42 12.82 -1.57 5.43
C VAL A 42 13.03 -2.45 6.66
N SER A 43 13.39 -3.72 6.45
CA SER A 43 13.60 -4.72 7.50
C SER A 43 12.32 -5.01 8.31
N ASN A 44 12.19 -4.39 9.48
CA ASN A 44 11.10 -4.55 10.43
C ASN A 44 10.34 -3.24 10.62
N VAL A 45 10.51 -2.30 9.68
CA VAL A 45 9.87 -0.99 9.70
C VAL A 45 8.92 -0.88 8.52
N ALA A 46 7.63 -0.74 8.82
CA ALA A 46 6.61 -0.45 7.83
C ALA A 46 6.48 1.06 7.65
N THR A 47 6.32 1.49 6.40
CA THR A 47 6.04 2.88 6.05
C THR A 47 4.79 2.96 5.19
N VAL A 48 3.99 3.99 5.41
CA VAL A 48 2.85 4.33 4.57
C VAL A 48 2.94 5.81 4.22
N THR A 49 3.13 6.11 2.94
CA THR A 49 3.02 7.47 2.43
C THR A 49 1.55 7.76 2.20
N VAL A 50 1.02 8.82 2.83
CA VAL A 50 -0.38 9.25 2.71
C VAL A 50 -0.41 10.61 2.05
N SER A 51 -1.26 10.76 1.04
CA SER A 51 -1.42 11.99 0.26
C SER A 51 -2.88 12.45 0.26
N ASN A 52 -3.09 13.74 0.50
CA ASN A 52 -4.38 14.39 0.32
C ASN A 52 -4.44 15.01 -1.08
N ASN A 53 -5.12 14.33 -2.00
CA ASN A 53 -5.30 14.78 -3.38
C ASN A 53 -6.61 15.57 -3.57
N GLY A 54 -7.27 15.94 -2.47
CA GLY A 54 -8.50 16.71 -2.44
C GLY A 54 -8.26 18.20 -2.21
N ASP A 55 -9.34 18.88 -1.86
CA ASP A 55 -9.41 20.32 -1.57
C ASP A 55 -9.77 20.62 -0.10
N THR A 56 -9.99 19.58 0.70
CA THR A 56 -10.40 19.66 2.12
C THR A 56 -9.30 19.13 3.02
N THR A 57 -8.93 19.88 4.06
CA THR A 57 -7.97 19.45 5.07
C THR A 57 -8.46 18.17 5.76
N ALA A 58 -7.58 17.18 5.89
CA ALA A 58 -7.90 15.87 6.45
C ALA A 58 -7.14 15.60 7.75
N GLU A 59 -7.82 15.03 8.75
CA GLU A 59 -7.18 14.36 9.89
C GLU A 59 -7.18 12.86 9.61
N CYS A 60 -6.01 12.24 9.54
CA CYS A 60 -5.83 10.82 9.24
C CYS A 60 -5.18 10.08 10.41
N GLU A 61 -5.66 8.86 10.68
CA GLU A 61 -5.13 7.92 11.67
C GLU A 61 -4.81 6.58 10.99
N GLY A 62 -3.53 6.18 11.03
CA GLY A 62 -3.05 4.88 10.56
C GLY A 62 -2.84 3.91 11.71
N THR A 63 -3.56 2.79 11.71
CA THR A 63 -3.36 1.67 12.64
C THR A 63 -2.60 0.55 11.94
N PHE A 64 -1.47 0.14 12.51
CA PHE A 64 -0.59 -0.88 11.95
C PHE A 64 -0.67 -2.15 12.80
N VAL A 65 -0.98 -3.30 12.20
CA VAL A 65 -1.08 -4.59 12.91
C VAL A 65 -0.22 -5.64 12.23
N SER A 66 0.74 -6.21 12.97
CA SER A 66 1.59 -7.31 12.53
C SER A 66 1.43 -8.50 13.48
N GLY A 67 0.59 -9.47 13.10
CA GLY A 67 0.26 -10.61 13.96
C GLY A 67 -0.27 -10.18 15.35
N PRO A 68 0.42 -10.52 16.45
CA PRO A 68 0.05 -10.09 17.81
C PRO A 68 0.47 -8.64 18.14
N GLU A 69 1.37 -8.03 17.37
CA GLU A 69 1.88 -6.68 17.62
C GLU A 69 0.86 -5.62 17.18
N ARG A 70 0.40 -4.81 18.15
CA ARG A 70 -0.65 -3.78 17.99
C ARG A 70 -0.21 -2.44 18.61
N PRO A 71 0.73 -1.72 17.99
CA PRO A 71 1.19 -0.41 18.45
C PRO A 71 0.06 0.63 18.44
N PHE A 72 0.29 1.76 19.14
CA PHE A 72 -0.63 2.89 19.11
C PHE A 72 -0.76 3.47 17.69
N PRO A 73 -1.97 3.91 17.30
CA PRO A 73 -2.19 4.52 15.99
C PRO A 73 -1.33 5.77 15.76
N ARG A 74 -0.94 5.99 14.50
CA ARG A 74 -0.19 7.18 14.06
C ARG A 74 -1.14 8.19 13.45
N ARG A 75 -1.10 9.43 13.92
CA ARG A 75 -1.99 10.50 13.45
C ARG A 75 -1.22 11.57 12.69
N THR A 76 -1.89 12.16 11.71
CA THR A 76 -1.40 13.32 10.98
C THR A 76 -2.56 14.20 10.52
N ILE A 77 -2.25 15.45 10.22
CA ILE A 77 -3.14 16.36 9.52
C ILE A 77 -2.49 16.64 8.17
N LEU A 78 -3.29 16.66 7.10
CA LEU A 78 -2.84 16.91 5.74
C LEU A 78 -3.65 18.02 5.13
N GLU A 79 -3.00 19.12 4.79
CA GLU A 79 -3.58 20.17 3.96
C GLU A 79 -3.81 19.67 2.52
N PRO A 80 -4.65 20.35 1.72
CA PRO A 80 -4.84 20.02 0.30
C PRO A 80 -3.52 19.96 -0.47
N GLY A 81 -3.27 18.85 -1.17
CA GLY A 81 -2.03 18.59 -1.91
C GLY A 81 -0.85 18.14 -1.05
N GLU A 82 -0.99 18.05 0.27
CA GLU A 82 0.07 17.61 1.16
C GLU A 82 0.24 16.09 1.14
N SER A 83 1.47 15.63 1.35
CA SER A 83 1.81 14.23 1.58
C SER A 83 2.75 14.08 2.75
N THR A 84 2.61 12.99 3.51
CA THR A 84 3.49 12.67 4.62
C THR A 84 3.72 11.16 4.73
N VAL A 85 4.71 10.75 5.53
CA VAL A 85 5.03 9.33 5.75
C VAL A 85 4.72 8.95 7.19
N LEU A 86 3.88 7.95 7.37
CA LEU A 86 3.62 7.29 8.64
C LEU A 86 4.55 6.08 8.76
N THR A 87 5.30 6.00 9.86
CA THR A 87 6.29 4.93 10.08
C THR A 87 5.98 4.14 11.34
N GLN A 88 6.08 2.82 11.26
CA GLN A 88 5.90 1.92 12.39
C GLN A 88 6.99 0.83 12.42
N PRO A 89 7.91 0.88 13.41
CA PRO A 89 8.81 -0.24 13.69
C PRO A 89 8.07 -1.38 14.43
N PHE A 90 8.44 -2.61 14.15
CA PHE A 90 8.01 -3.82 14.86
C PHE A 90 9.19 -4.50 15.53
N GLU A 91 8.94 -5.34 16.53
CA GLU A 91 10.00 -6.12 17.19
C GLU A 91 10.50 -7.26 16.29
N ARG A 92 9.62 -7.79 15.43
CA ARG A 92 9.90 -8.91 14.53
C ARG A 92 9.95 -8.46 13.08
N ALA A 93 10.58 -9.28 12.23
CA ALA A 93 10.59 -9.08 10.79
C ALA A 93 9.16 -9.08 10.23
N ILE A 94 8.91 -8.20 9.26
CA ILE A 94 7.61 -8.06 8.62
C ILE A 94 7.36 -9.25 7.69
N THR A 95 6.31 -10.01 7.97
CA THR A 95 5.77 -11.02 7.03
C THR A 95 4.48 -10.54 6.39
N LEU A 96 3.61 -9.94 7.21
CA LEU A 96 2.39 -9.26 6.77
C LEU A 96 2.01 -8.18 7.80
N VAL A 97 1.80 -6.97 7.32
CA VAL A 97 1.24 -5.86 8.10
C VAL A 97 -0.09 -5.48 7.48
N ARG A 98 -1.13 -5.37 8.31
CA ARG A 98 -2.39 -4.75 7.91
C ARG A 98 -2.43 -3.33 8.43
N VAL A 99 -2.66 -2.39 7.52
CA VAL A 99 -2.81 -0.98 7.83
C VAL A 99 -4.24 -0.56 7.56
N THR A 100 -4.92 -0.07 8.58
CA THR A 100 -6.19 0.63 8.40
C THR A 100 -5.92 2.13 8.51
N LEU A 101 -6.24 2.87 7.43
CA LEU A 101 -6.10 4.32 7.36
C LEU A 101 -7.49 4.96 7.40
N ASN A 102 -7.83 5.55 8.55
CA ASN A 102 -9.10 6.26 8.72
C ASN A 102 -8.85 7.77 8.59
N CYS A 103 -9.50 8.40 7.63
CA CYS A 103 -9.40 9.85 7.42
C CYS A 103 -10.76 10.51 7.49
N LYS A 104 -10.81 11.72 8.05
CA LYS A 104 -12.02 12.55 8.15
C LYS A 104 -11.71 14.02 7.89
N PRO A 105 -12.67 14.82 7.42
CA PRO A 105 -12.51 16.27 7.35
C PRO A 105 -12.15 16.84 8.72
N LYS A 106 -11.28 17.86 8.73
CA LYS A 106 -10.88 18.56 9.96
C LYS A 106 -11.62 19.88 10.15
#